data_AF-A0A151E9N0-F1
#
_entry.id   AF-A0A151E9N0-F1
#
_cell.length_a   1.000
_cell.length_b   1.000
_cell.length_c   1.000
_cell.angle_alpha   90.00
_cell.angle_beta   90.00
_cell.angle_gamma   90.00
#
_symmetry.space_group_name_H-M   'P 1'
#
loop_
_entity.id
_entity.type
_entity.pdbx_description
1 polymer ?
#
loop_
_entity_poly.entity_id
_entity_poly.type
_entity_poly.pdbx_seq_one_letter_code
_entity_poly.pdbx_strand_id
1 'polypeptide(L)'
;MLKESYVAKLKTLPKNAIKIAVGYPSIFSPSNELLKQFNEIKNKLMKKGMAESEARKKAWQQTDFKQRYQKEINSKPDVITKLKEIKKLAEKEEVYLYCYCGKKPCHRFLLIDMIQKLKE
;
A
#
# COMPACT_ATOMS: atom_id res chain seq x y z
N MET A 1 5.78 16.71 4.36
CA MET A 1 5.38 15.60 5.26
C MET A 1 4.75 14.46 4.46
N LEU A 2 5.05 13.19 4.79
CA LEU A 2 4.43 12.01 4.17
C LEU A 2 3.23 11.51 5.00
N LYS A 3 2.07 11.36 4.36
CA LYS A 3 0.80 10.95 5.00
C LYS A 3 0.10 9.86 4.18
N GLU A 4 -0.89 9.20 4.79
CA GLU A 4 -1.74 8.20 4.13
C GLU A 4 -3.15 8.76 3.84
N SER A 5 -3.78 8.23 2.80
CA SER A 5 -5.22 8.40 2.58
C SER A 5 -5.79 7.20 1.81
N TYR A 6 -7.07 7.28 1.48
CA TYR A 6 -7.75 6.34 0.60
C TYR A 6 -8.73 7.10 -0.30
N VAL A 7 -9.11 6.48 -1.41
CA VAL A 7 -9.84 7.14 -2.51
C VAL A 7 -11.07 7.94 -2.04
N ALA A 8 -11.89 7.38 -1.14
CA ALA A 8 -13.09 8.06 -0.66
C ALA A 8 -12.82 9.32 0.20
N LYS A 9 -11.59 9.53 0.69
CA LYS A 9 -11.17 10.75 1.41
C LYS A 9 -10.36 11.72 0.56
N LEU A 10 -10.13 11.46 -0.74
CA LEU A 10 -9.28 12.34 -1.56
C LEU A 10 -9.83 13.76 -1.70
N LYS A 11 -11.16 13.90 -1.76
CA LYS A 11 -11.83 15.21 -1.87
C LYS A 11 -11.71 16.05 -0.59
N THR A 12 -11.45 15.42 0.55
CA THR A 12 -11.30 16.13 1.84
C THR A 12 -9.86 16.51 2.14
N LEU A 13 -8.90 16.15 1.29
CA LEU A 13 -7.50 16.52 1.46
C LEU A 13 -7.24 17.97 1.01
N PRO A 14 -6.17 18.62 1.53
CA PRO A 14 -5.79 19.95 1.09
C PRO A 14 -5.67 20.04 -0.45
N LYS A 15 -6.06 21.19 -1.01
CA LYS A 15 -6.08 21.39 -2.47
C LYS A 15 -4.68 21.35 -3.06
N ASN A 16 -3.71 21.94 -2.35
CA ASN A 16 -2.30 22.00 -2.70
C ASN A 16 -1.51 20.73 -2.34
N ALA A 17 -2.11 19.76 -1.64
CA ALA A 17 -1.40 18.54 -1.30
C ALA A 17 -1.19 17.63 -2.52
N ILE A 18 0.01 17.06 -2.61
CA ILE A 18 0.40 16.11 -3.65
C ILE A 18 -0.22 14.76 -3.32
N LYS A 19 -0.95 14.18 -4.28
CA LYS A 19 -1.71 12.92 -4.10
C LYS A 19 -1.15 11.87 -5.03
N ILE A 20 -0.51 10.85 -4.48
CA ILE A 20 0.15 9.78 -5.23
C ILE A 20 -0.66 8.49 -5.11
N ALA A 21 -1.13 7.99 -6.25
CA ALA A 21 -1.82 6.71 -6.34
C ALA A 21 -0.82 5.57 -6.17
N VAL A 22 -1.07 4.70 -5.20
CA VAL A 22 -0.27 3.47 -4.97
C VAL A 22 -1.10 2.20 -5.15
N GLY A 23 -2.40 2.34 -5.43
CA GLY A 23 -3.28 1.23 -5.80
C GLY A 23 -3.29 0.98 -7.31
N TYR A 24 -3.82 -0.18 -7.73
CA TYR A 24 -3.82 -0.58 -9.13
C TYR A 24 -4.65 0.38 -10.01
N PRO A 25 -4.17 0.77 -11.20
CA PRO A 25 -2.85 0.46 -11.77
C PRO A 25 -1.77 1.41 -11.24
N SER A 26 -0.70 0.89 -10.65
CA SER A 26 0.49 1.68 -10.26
C SER A 26 1.74 0.81 -10.17
N ILE A 27 2.92 1.38 -10.40
CA ILE A 27 4.21 0.67 -10.18
C ILE A 27 4.41 0.20 -8.73
N PHE A 28 3.70 0.83 -7.78
CA PHE A 28 3.72 0.48 -6.36
C PHE A 28 2.72 -0.63 -5.97
N SER A 29 1.91 -1.09 -6.92
CA SER A 29 0.91 -2.11 -6.62
C SER A 29 1.58 -3.47 -6.38
N PRO A 30 1.03 -4.31 -5.49
CA PRO A 30 1.47 -5.70 -5.39
C PRO A 30 1.32 -6.40 -6.73
N SER A 31 2.11 -7.45 -6.98
CA SER A 31 1.92 -8.29 -8.16
C SER A 31 0.49 -8.85 -8.24
N ASN A 32 0.03 -9.09 -9.47
CA ASN A 32 -1.29 -9.71 -9.68
C ASN A 32 -1.39 -11.07 -8.99
N GLU A 33 -0.29 -11.83 -8.93
CA GLU A 33 -0.23 -13.12 -8.24
C GLU A 33 -0.44 -12.97 -6.74
N LEU A 34 0.33 -12.10 -6.08
CA LEU A 34 0.21 -11.86 -4.64
C LEU A 34 -1.18 -11.34 -4.27
N LEU A 35 -1.71 -10.41 -5.07
CA LEU A 35 -3.04 -9.84 -4.86
C LEU A 35 -4.16 -10.89 -5.07
N LYS A 36 -4.04 -11.74 -6.09
CA LYS A 36 -4.99 -12.82 -6.37
C LYS A 36 -5.03 -13.80 -5.20
N GLN A 37 -3.88 -14.32 -4.78
CA GLN A 37 -3.79 -15.28 -3.68
C GLN A 37 -4.35 -14.72 -2.37
N PHE A 38 -4.03 -13.47 -2.05
CA PHE A 38 -4.58 -12.78 -0.88
C PHE A 38 -6.12 -12.71 -0.93
N ASN A 39 -6.69 -12.32 -2.08
CA ASN A 39 -8.13 -12.23 -2.24
C ASN A 39 -8.81 -13.61 -2.19
N GLU A 40 -8.21 -14.64 -2.77
CA GLU A 40 -8.72 -16.01 -2.74
C GLU A 40 -8.83 -16.53 -1.30
N ILE A 41 -7.77 -16.40 -0.49
CA ILE A 41 -7.78 -16.83 0.91
C ILE A 41 -8.79 -16.02 1.72
N LYS A 42 -8.78 -14.68 1.58
CA LYS A 42 -9.72 -13.79 2.27
C LYS A 42 -11.17 -14.17 1.95
N ASN A 43 -11.50 -14.35 0.67
CA ASN A 43 -12.84 -14.69 0.23
C ASN A 43 -13.25 -16.10 0.71
N LYS A 44 -12.33 -17.06 0.73
CA LYS A 44 -12.57 -18.41 1.28
C LYS A 44 -12.88 -18.37 2.77
N LEU A 45 -12.16 -17.55 3.55
CA LEU A 45 -12.43 -17.36 4.98
C LEU A 45 -13.79 -16.69 5.21
N MET A 46 -14.12 -15.66 4.42
CA MET A 46 -15.44 -15.00 4.51
C MET A 46 -16.59 -15.95 4.17
N LYS A 47 -16.45 -16.81 3.16
CA LYS A 47 -17.44 -17.86 2.83
C LYS A 47 -17.66 -18.86 3.97
N LYS A 48 -16.71 -18.99 4.90
CA LYS A 48 -16.84 -19.79 6.13
C LYS A 48 -17.47 -19.02 7.30
N GLY A 49 -18.05 -17.84 7.04
CA GLY A 49 -18.71 -17.01 8.05
C GLY A 49 -17.79 -16.01 8.77
N MET A 50 -16.51 -15.91 8.39
CA MET A 50 -15.58 -14.99 9.03
C MET A 50 -15.83 -13.53 8.62
N ALA A 51 -15.84 -12.62 9.59
CA ALA A 51 -15.92 -11.18 9.31
C ALA A 51 -14.78 -10.72 8.40
N GLU A 52 -15.06 -9.79 7.47
CA GLU A 52 -14.08 -9.34 6.47
C GLU A 52 -12.77 -8.83 7.09
N SER A 53 -12.85 -8.09 8.20
CA SER A 53 -11.68 -7.53 8.89
C SER A 53 -10.76 -8.62 9.45
N GLU A 54 -11.32 -9.70 9.98
CA GLU A 54 -10.58 -10.85 10.47
C GLU A 54 -10.03 -11.70 9.31
N ALA A 55 -10.87 -11.98 8.30
CA ALA A 55 -10.48 -12.69 7.09
C ALA A 55 -9.31 -12.00 6.38
N ARG A 56 -9.32 -10.66 6.34
CA ARG A 56 -8.24 -9.85 5.78
C ARG A 56 -6.94 -10.02 6.56
N LYS A 57 -6.99 -9.97 7.89
CA LYS A 57 -5.80 -10.14 8.75
C LYS A 57 -5.22 -11.54 8.61
N LYS A 58 -6.07 -12.58 8.63
CA LYS A 58 -5.65 -13.97 8.44
C LYS A 58 -5.10 -14.22 7.05
N ALA A 59 -5.75 -13.71 5.99
CA ALA A 59 -5.22 -13.83 4.64
C ALA A 59 -3.86 -13.14 4.49
N TRP A 60 -3.70 -11.95 5.07
CA TRP A 60 -2.42 -11.23 5.06
C TRP A 60 -1.28 -12.03 5.67
N GLN A 61 -1.54 -12.71 6.80
CA GLN A 61 -0.59 -13.60 7.45
C GLN A 61 -0.32 -14.85 6.62
N GLN A 62 -1.37 -15.54 6.16
CA GLN A 62 -1.24 -16.79 5.40
C GLN A 62 -0.52 -16.62 4.05
N THR A 63 -0.55 -15.44 3.44
CA THR A 63 0.19 -15.16 2.21
C THR A 63 1.59 -14.62 2.42
N ASP A 64 2.03 -14.42 3.67
CA ASP A 64 3.25 -13.67 4.01
C ASP A 64 3.31 -12.32 3.28
N PHE A 65 2.17 -11.63 3.21
CA PHE A 65 1.96 -10.53 2.27
C PHE A 65 3.02 -9.46 2.43
N LYS A 66 3.32 -9.10 3.69
CA LYS A 66 4.31 -8.08 4.02
C LYS A 66 5.69 -8.41 3.45
N GLN A 67 6.19 -9.62 3.71
CA GLN A 67 7.54 -10.00 3.29
C GLN A 67 7.65 -10.09 1.77
N ARG A 68 6.66 -10.74 1.12
CA ARG A 68 6.63 -10.86 -0.34
C ARG A 68 6.52 -9.51 -1.03
N TYR A 69 5.62 -8.65 -0.56
CA TYR A 69 5.46 -7.31 -1.12
C TYR A 69 6.73 -6.47 -0.96
N GLN A 70 7.36 -6.47 0.22
CA GLN A 70 8.62 -5.75 0.42
C GLN A 70 9.73 -6.27 -0.49
N LYS A 71 9.82 -7.60 -0.68
CA LYS A 71 10.75 -8.22 -1.63
C LYS A 71 10.47 -7.76 -3.07
N GLU A 72 9.21 -7.78 -3.52
CA GLU A 72 8.80 -7.33 -4.86
C GLU A 72 9.15 -5.86 -5.14
N ILE A 73 9.00 -4.99 -4.14
CA ILE A 73 9.31 -3.57 -4.28
C ILE A 73 10.83 -3.36 -4.29
N ASN A 74 11.56 -4.01 -3.38
CA ASN A 74 13.01 -3.88 -3.28
C ASN A 74 13.75 -4.48 -4.49
N SER A 75 13.15 -5.44 -5.20
CA SER A 75 13.74 -6.02 -6.41
C SER A 75 13.56 -5.15 -7.67
N LYS A 76 12.87 -4.01 -7.58
CA LYS A 76 12.58 -3.12 -8.72
C LYS A 76 13.31 -1.78 -8.56
N PRO A 77 14.46 -1.58 -9.20
CA PRO A 77 15.26 -0.35 -9.09
C PRO A 77 14.45 0.92 -9.37
N ASP A 78 13.62 0.92 -10.42
CA ASP A 78 12.80 2.08 -10.79
C ASP A 78 11.80 2.47 -9.70
N VAL A 79 11.22 1.47 -9.04
CA VAL A 79 10.29 1.69 -7.92
C VAL A 79 11.05 2.29 -6.75
N ILE A 80 12.24 1.77 -6.42
CA ILE A 80 13.09 2.30 -5.35
C ILE A 80 13.49 3.77 -5.63
N THR A 81 13.86 4.09 -6.87
CA THR A 81 14.15 5.47 -7.29
C THR A 81 12.94 6.36 -7.05
N LYS A 82 11.73 5.91 -7.44
CA LYS A 82 10.50 6.67 -7.16
C LYS A 82 10.19 6.80 -5.66
N LEU A 83 10.48 5.79 -4.83
CA LEU A 83 10.31 5.92 -3.38
C LEU A 83 11.27 6.98 -2.79
N LYS A 84 12.51 7.07 -3.29
CA LYS A 84 13.46 8.13 -2.90
C LYS A 84 13.00 9.52 -3.34
N GLU A 85 12.48 9.65 -4.56
CA GLU A 85 11.89 10.91 -5.04
C GLU A 85 10.71 11.35 -4.16
N ILE A 86 9.83 10.41 -3.80
CA ILE A 86 8.70 10.68 -2.90
C ILE A 86 9.20 11.11 -1.52
N LYS A 87 10.26 10.47 -1.00
CA LYS A 87 10.88 10.86 0.28
C LYS A 87 11.32 12.34 0.23
N LYS A 88 12.13 12.69 -0.77
CA LYS A 88 12.65 14.05 -0.96
C LYS A 88 11.54 15.08 -1.17
N LEU A 89 10.51 14.72 -1.94
CA LEU A 89 9.35 15.57 -2.15
C LEU A 89 8.60 15.81 -0.82
N ALA A 90 8.46 14.77 -0.01
CA ALA A 90 7.80 14.84 1.29
C ALA A 90 8.60 15.60 2.36
N GLU A 91 9.83 16.04 2.11
CA GLU A 91 10.55 16.96 3.00
C GLU A 91 10.01 18.39 2.87
N LYS A 92 9.57 18.77 1.66
CA LYS A 92 9.14 20.14 1.34
C LYS A 92 7.63 20.27 1.21
N GLU A 93 6.97 19.22 0.73
CA GLU A 93 5.56 19.25 0.36
C GLU A 93 4.71 18.33 1.22
N GLU A 94 3.40 18.59 1.29
CA GLU A 94 2.44 17.63 1.84
C GLU A 94 2.10 16.55 0.82
N VAL A 95 2.62 15.34 1.04
CA VAL A 95 2.46 14.20 0.14
C VAL A 95 1.57 13.14 0.78
N TYR A 96 0.52 12.73 0.08
CA TYR A 96 -0.40 11.67 0.47
C TYR A 96 -0.27 10.48 -0.45
N LEU A 97 0.05 9.31 0.10
CA LEU A 97 -0.09 8.04 -0.61
C LEU A 97 -1.50 7.50 -0.42
N TYR A 98 -2.18 7.14 -1.51
CA TYR A 98 -3.54 6.61 -1.43
C TYR A 98 -3.74 5.30 -2.20
N CYS A 99 -4.58 4.43 -1.63
CA CYS A 99 -5.13 3.26 -2.31
C CYS A 99 -6.67 3.26 -2.27
N TYR A 100 -7.29 2.36 -3.03
CA TYR A 100 -8.74 2.13 -3.00
C TYR A 100 -9.21 1.49 -1.69
N CYS A 101 -8.32 0.75 -1.04
CA CYS A 101 -8.55 0.02 0.20
C CYS A 101 -8.64 0.96 1.42
N GLY A 102 -9.85 1.35 1.83
CA GLY A 102 -10.07 2.08 3.09
C GLY A 102 -9.86 1.27 4.38
N LYS A 103 -9.30 0.05 4.31
CA LYS A 103 -9.21 -0.91 5.43
C LYS A 103 -7.78 -1.41 5.66
N LYS A 104 -7.45 -1.74 6.92
CA LYS A 104 -6.17 -2.37 7.33
C LYS A 104 -6.30 -3.90 7.39
N PRO A 105 -5.24 -4.69 7.13
CA PRO A 105 -3.93 -4.28 6.60
C PRO A 105 -3.97 -3.89 5.11
N CYS A 106 -3.00 -3.08 4.68
CA CYS A 106 -2.86 -2.58 3.31
C CYS A 106 -1.38 -2.28 2.99
N HIS A 107 -0.98 -2.50 1.74
CA HIS A 107 0.37 -2.23 1.23
C HIS A 107 0.79 -0.76 1.32
N ARG A 108 -0.15 0.21 1.29
CA ARG A 108 0.18 1.64 1.44
C ARG A 108 0.95 1.96 2.72
N PHE A 109 0.62 1.26 3.82
CA PHE A 109 1.32 1.45 5.09
C PHE A 109 2.73 0.86 5.05
N LEU A 110 2.92 -0.22 4.28
CA LEU A 110 4.25 -0.77 4.04
C LEU A 110 5.09 0.19 3.22
N LEU A 111 4.53 0.81 2.19
CA LEU A 111 5.24 1.82 1.38
C LEU A 111 5.67 3.02 2.22
N ILE A 112 4.80 3.54 3.09
CA ILE A 112 5.15 4.64 3.99
C ILE A 112 6.32 4.24 4.90
N ASP A 113 6.24 3.06 5.53
CA ASP A 113 7.31 2.53 6.38
C ASP A 113 8.63 2.40 5.58
N MET A 114 8.56 1.86 4.36
CA MET A 114 9.72 1.73 3.47
C MET A 114 10.33 3.09 3.13
N ILE A 115 9.52 4.07 2.75
CA ILE A 115 10.00 5.43 2.41
C ILE A 115 10.66 6.09 3.62
N GLN A 116 10.07 5.96 4.81
CA GLN A 116 10.63 6.53 6.04
C GLN A 116 11.97 5.89 6.44
N LYS A 117 12.19 4.62 6.09
CA LYS A 117 13.42 3.87 6.40
C LYS A 117 14.51 3.98 5.32
N LEU A 118 14.22 4.53 4.14
CA LEU A 118 15.24 4.76 3.13
C LEU A 118 16.31 5.70 3.70
N LYS A 119 17.57 5.27 3.67
CA LYS A 119 18.71 6.16 3.92
C LYS A 119 18.89 7.10 2.72
N GLU A 120 19.34 8.32 2.99
CA GLU A 120 19.70 9.29 1.96
C GLU A 120 20.83 8.76 1.07
#